data_AF-A0A2M8N6Z2-F1
#
_entry.id   AF-A0A2M8N6Z2-F1
#
_cell.length_a   1.000
_cell.length_b   1.000
_cell.length_c   1.000
_cell.angle_alpha   90.00
_cell.angle_beta   90.00
_cell.angle_gamma   90.00
#
_symmetry.space_group_name_H-M   'P 1'
#
loop_
_entity.id
_entity.type
_entity.pdbx_description
1 polymer ?
#
loop_
_entity_poly.entity_id
_entity_poly.type
_entity_poly.pdbx_seq_one_letter_code
_entity_poly.pdbx_strand_id
1 'polypeptide(L)'
;YNAVLCAEDADYDQIDLENIHPALQHAFEVDTIPESCALWNVPQLDAYTDDPVTVDVPTLLMSGEYDPITPPAYGDMVAASLPNAEHVVFPATGHGAIFSLCGTRVAVDFLTNPDEPLDTSCTEDMQIEFVTR
;
A
#
# COMPACT_ATOMS: atom_id res chain seq x y z
N TYR A 1 15.17 5.46 2.53
CA TYR A 1 14.53 4.71 1.44
C TYR A 1 15.42 3.55 1.02
N ASN A 2 16.41 3.72 0.14
CA ASN A 2 17.23 2.59 -0.36
C ASN A 2 17.90 1.74 0.74
N ALA A 3 18.40 2.35 1.82
CA ALA A 3 19.00 1.59 2.93
C ALA A 3 18.02 0.65 3.65
N VAL A 4 16.74 1.01 3.68
CA VAL A 4 15.68 0.26 4.36
C VAL A 4 15.20 -0.85 3.42
N LEU A 5 14.79 -0.47 2.20
CA LEU A 5 14.42 -1.41 1.14
C LEU A 5 15.48 -2.51 0.94
N CYS A 6 16.76 -2.14 0.89
CA CYS A 6 17.82 -3.13 0.66
C CYS A 6 18.20 -3.96 1.89
N ALA A 7 17.74 -3.58 3.09
CA ALA A 7 17.96 -4.37 4.30
C ALA A 7 16.74 -5.27 4.60
N GLU A 8 15.54 -4.83 4.23
CA GLU A 8 14.28 -5.52 4.50
C GLU A 8 13.82 -6.39 3.32
N ASP A 9 14.02 -5.91 2.08
CA ASP A 9 13.34 -6.43 0.89
C ASP A 9 14.31 -6.88 -0.23
N ALA A 10 15.62 -6.98 0.01
CA ALA A 10 16.57 -7.36 -1.06
C ALA A 10 16.53 -8.86 -1.46
N ASP A 11 15.70 -9.65 -0.80
CA ASP A 11 15.55 -11.09 -0.98
C ASP A 11 14.26 -11.49 -1.72
N TYR A 12 13.43 -10.52 -2.14
CA TYR A 12 12.28 -10.80 -3.01
C TYR A 12 12.72 -11.28 -4.41
N ASP A 13 11.98 -12.26 -4.93
CA ASP A 13 12.18 -12.81 -6.25
C ASP A 13 11.87 -11.79 -7.35
N GLN A 14 12.50 -11.98 -8.52
CA GLN A 14 12.19 -11.19 -9.69
C GLN A 14 10.73 -11.39 -10.13
N ILE A 15 10.12 -10.31 -10.64
CA ILE A 15 8.76 -10.32 -11.15
C ILE A 15 8.62 -11.39 -12.25
N ASP A 16 7.67 -12.31 -12.08
CA ASP A 16 7.30 -13.26 -13.11
C ASP A 16 6.57 -12.55 -14.26
N LEU A 17 7.24 -12.45 -15.42
CA LEU A 17 6.73 -11.78 -16.61
C LEU A 17 5.84 -12.70 -17.48
N GLU A 18 5.71 -13.99 -17.17
CA GLU A 18 5.02 -14.98 -18.02
C GLU A 18 3.57 -14.58 -18.33
N ASN A 19 2.90 -13.93 -17.37
CA ASN A 19 1.50 -13.51 -17.47
C ASN A 19 1.31 -12.01 -17.73
N ILE A 20 2.39 -11.26 -17.99
CA ILE A 20 2.33 -9.82 -18.26
C ILE A 20 2.21 -9.59 -19.77
N HIS A 21 1.26 -8.74 -20.18
CA HIS A 21 1.08 -8.37 -21.58
C HIS A 21 2.40 -7.84 -22.19
N PRO A 22 2.83 -8.26 -23.39
CA PRO A 22 4.16 -7.93 -23.92
C PRO A 22 4.47 -6.43 -23.96
N ALA A 23 3.46 -5.58 -24.21
CA ALA A 23 3.62 -4.13 -24.22
C ALA A 23 3.93 -3.53 -22.82
N LEU A 24 3.69 -4.26 -21.74
CA LEU A 24 3.92 -3.84 -20.35
C LEU A 24 5.18 -4.45 -19.74
N GLN A 25 5.73 -5.53 -20.32
CA GLN A 25 6.92 -6.20 -19.79
C GLN A 25 8.10 -5.24 -19.64
N HIS A 26 8.29 -4.32 -20.60
CA HIS A 26 9.37 -3.34 -20.55
C HIS A 26 9.27 -2.37 -19.36
N ALA A 27 8.07 -2.14 -18.80
CA ALA A 27 7.91 -1.31 -17.61
C ALA A 27 8.46 -2.00 -16.35
N PHE A 28 8.57 -3.33 -16.36
CA PHE A 28 9.06 -4.17 -15.26
C PHE A 28 10.49 -4.66 -15.47
N GLU A 29 11.00 -4.66 -16.71
CA GLU A 29 12.41 -4.95 -17.02
C GLU A 29 13.39 -3.91 -16.45
N VAL A 30 12.92 -2.72 -16.07
CA VAL A 30 13.74 -1.65 -15.48
C VAL A 30 13.83 -1.78 -13.96
N ASP A 31 13.47 -2.93 -13.39
CA ASP A 31 13.58 -3.13 -11.95
C ASP A 31 15.06 -3.21 -11.53
N THR A 32 15.58 -2.04 -11.14
CA THR A 32 16.97 -1.85 -10.72
C THR A 32 17.16 -2.11 -9.23
N ILE A 33 16.15 -2.60 -8.51
CA ILE A 33 16.24 -2.79 -7.06
C ILE A 33 17.40 -3.72 -6.69
N PRO A 34 17.57 -4.92 -7.29
CA PRO A 34 18.71 -5.80 -6.94
C PRO A 34 20.08 -5.16 -7.22
N GLU A 35 20.22 -4.47 -8.35
CA GLU A 35 21.47 -3.78 -8.72
C GLU A 35 21.75 -2.60 -7.77
N SER A 36 20.72 -1.84 -7.42
CA SER A 36 20.80 -0.72 -6.49
C SER A 36 21.17 -1.21 -5.08
N CYS A 37 20.63 -2.35 -4.65
CA CYS A 37 20.94 -2.95 -3.36
C CYS A 37 22.36 -3.52 -3.30
N ALA A 38 22.86 -4.10 -4.38
CA ALA A 38 24.27 -4.49 -4.49
C ALA A 38 25.22 -3.29 -4.35
N LEU A 39 24.84 -2.12 -4.86
CA LEU A 39 25.61 -0.88 -4.68
C LEU A 39 25.51 -0.33 -3.26
N TRP A 40 24.33 -0.40 -2.64
CA TRP A 40 24.08 0.12 -1.30
C TRP A 40 24.79 -0.70 -0.21
N ASN A 41 24.94 -2.02 -0.44
CA ASN A 41 25.76 -2.95 0.35
C ASN A 41 25.51 -2.84 1.87
N VAL A 42 24.24 -2.89 2.25
CA VAL A 42 23.79 -2.97 3.65
C VAL A 42 23.53 -4.42 4.05
N PRO A 43 23.71 -4.81 5.32
CA PRO A 43 23.32 -6.13 5.78
C PRO A 43 21.80 -6.33 5.66
N GLN A 44 21.39 -7.48 5.14
CA GLN A 44 20.01 -7.94 5.20
C GLN A 44 19.61 -8.16 6.67
N LEU A 45 18.40 -7.79 7.02
CA LEU A 45 17.78 -8.11 8.30
C LEU A 45 17.28 -9.56 8.30
N ASP A 46 16.97 -10.05 9.50
CA ASP A 46 16.38 -11.37 9.68
C ASP A 46 14.92 -11.38 9.21
N ALA A 47 14.40 -12.54 8.81
CA ALA A 47 13.06 -12.72 8.22
C ALA A 47 11.85 -12.26 9.08
N TYR A 48 12.07 -11.81 10.32
CA TYR A 48 10.99 -11.24 11.13
C TYR A 48 10.45 -9.92 10.56
N THR A 49 11.15 -9.31 9.60
CA THR A 49 10.68 -8.13 8.85
C THR A 49 9.40 -8.41 8.06
N ASP A 50 9.17 -9.68 7.70
CA ASP A 50 7.97 -10.12 6.98
C ASP A 50 6.86 -10.63 7.92
N ASP A 51 7.14 -10.72 9.23
CA ASP A 51 6.16 -11.21 10.20
C ASP A 51 5.03 -10.17 10.39
N PRO A 52 3.75 -10.60 10.42
CA PRO A 52 2.64 -9.69 10.66
C PRO A 52 2.76 -8.98 12.01
N VAL A 53 2.65 -7.65 11.99
CA VAL A 53 2.55 -6.86 13.22
C VAL A 53 1.20 -7.15 13.89
N THR A 54 1.24 -7.39 15.19
CA THR A 54 0.05 -7.55 16.03
C THR A 54 0.07 -6.52 17.15
N VAL A 55 -0.97 -5.68 17.22
CA VAL A 55 -1.10 -4.66 18.28
C VAL A 55 -2.58 -4.41 18.62
N ASP A 56 -2.86 -4.17 19.89
CA ASP A 56 -4.20 -3.92 20.43
C ASP A 56 -4.43 -2.41 20.64
N VAL A 57 -4.41 -1.66 19.54
CA VAL A 57 -4.74 -0.22 19.49
C VAL A 57 -5.61 0.07 18.27
N PRO A 58 -6.48 1.09 18.29
CA PRO A 58 -7.19 1.52 17.10
C PRO A 58 -6.21 1.78 15.96
N THR A 59 -6.49 1.22 14.78
CA THR A 59 -5.62 1.34 13.61
C THR A 59 -6.44 1.64 12.37
N LEU A 60 -6.04 2.65 11.60
CA LEU A 60 -6.64 2.97 10.31
C LEU A 60 -5.73 2.49 9.19
N LEU A 61 -6.25 1.62 8.33
CA LEU A 61 -5.62 1.19 7.08
C LEU A 61 -6.31 1.89 5.91
N MET A 62 -5.53 2.43 4.98
CA MET A 62 -6.04 3.24 3.86
C MET A 62 -5.46 2.74 2.54
N SER A 63 -6.32 2.26 1.64
CA SER A 63 -5.90 1.80 0.31
C SER A 63 -6.68 2.52 -0.79
N GLY A 64 -6.02 2.78 -1.92
CA GLY A 64 -6.72 3.19 -3.13
C GLY A 64 -7.28 1.97 -3.86
N GLU A 65 -8.49 2.07 -4.40
CA GLU A 65 -9.13 0.99 -5.18
C GLU A 65 -8.23 0.49 -6.34
N TYR A 66 -7.45 1.38 -6.94
CA TYR A 66 -6.57 1.10 -8.07
C TYR A 66 -5.07 1.23 -7.72
N ASP A 67 -4.70 1.08 -6.44
CA ASP A 67 -3.30 1.16 -6.02
C ASP A 67 -2.49 -0.04 -6.57
N PRO A 68 -1.49 0.20 -7.45
CA PRO A 68 -0.68 -0.87 -8.02
C PRO A 68 0.58 -1.20 -7.19
N ILE A 69 0.89 -0.39 -6.16
CA ILE A 69 2.09 -0.55 -5.31
C ILE A 69 1.71 -1.28 -4.02
N THR A 70 0.63 -0.84 -3.36
CA THR A 70 0.10 -1.42 -2.12
C THR A 70 -1.40 -1.67 -2.27
N PRO A 71 -1.81 -2.69 -3.08
CA PRO A 71 -3.21 -2.94 -3.39
C PRO A 71 -4.05 -3.24 -2.13
N PRO A 72 -5.39 -3.03 -2.19
CA PRO A 72 -6.29 -3.25 -1.06
C PRO A 72 -6.17 -4.64 -0.41
N ALA A 73 -5.87 -5.68 -1.22
CA ALA A 73 -5.67 -7.03 -0.70
C ALA A 73 -4.54 -7.11 0.34
N TYR A 74 -3.50 -6.27 0.25
CA TYR A 74 -2.43 -6.21 1.25
C TYR A 74 -2.94 -5.56 2.54
N GLY A 75 -3.79 -4.55 2.43
CA GLY A 75 -4.50 -3.96 3.57
C GLY A 75 -5.37 -4.98 4.31
N ASP A 76 -6.09 -5.83 3.57
CA ASP A 76 -6.88 -6.92 4.17
C ASP A 76 -6.00 -7.96 4.89
N MET A 77 -4.82 -8.28 4.33
CA MET A 77 -3.86 -9.18 4.97
C MET A 77 -3.33 -8.60 6.28
N VAL A 78 -3.02 -7.31 6.33
CA VAL A 78 -2.57 -6.61 7.54
C VAL A 78 -3.70 -6.49 8.56
N ALA A 79 -4.93 -6.20 8.12
CA ALA A 79 -6.10 -6.12 8.99
C ALA A 79 -6.35 -7.43 9.76
N ALA A 80 -6.03 -8.58 9.15
CA ALA A 80 -6.23 -9.89 9.77
C ALA A 80 -5.41 -10.11 11.06
N SER A 81 -4.30 -9.38 11.27
CA SER A 81 -3.49 -9.42 12.49
C SER A 81 -3.76 -8.26 13.46
N LEU A 82 -4.70 -7.36 13.13
CA LEU A 82 -4.96 -6.14 13.90
C LEU A 82 -6.43 -6.13 14.38
N PRO A 83 -6.71 -6.53 15.63
CA PRO A 83 -8.08 -6.74 16.11
C PRO A 83 -8.97 -5.49 16.12
N ASN A 84 -8.37 -4.29 16.13
CA ASN A 84 -9.08 -3.00 16.10
C ASN A 84 -8.74 -2.19 14.84
N ALA A 85 -8.40 -2.87 13.73
CA ALA A 85 -8.18 -2.20 12.47
C ALA A 85 -9.48 -1.90 11.74
N GLU A 86 -9.59 -0.68 11.20
CA GLU A 86 -10.58 -0.31 10.20
C GLU A 86 -9.85 -0.10 8.87
N HIS A 87 -10.24 -0.85 7.84
CA HIS A 87 -9.66 -0.74 6.50
C HIS A 87 -10.62 0.00 5.58
N VAL A 88 -10.21 1.17 5.09
CA VAL A 88 -10.97 2.01 4.18
C VAL A 88 -10.35 1.96 2.79
N VAL A 89 -11.13 1.48 1.82
CA VAL A 89 -10.76 1.49 0.40
C VAL A 89 -11.39 2.72 -0.27
N PHE A 90 -10.55 3.60 -0.81
CA PHE A 90 -10.97 4.85 -1.44
C PHE A 90 -11.19 4.63 -2.95
N PRO A 91 -12.43 4.77 -3.45
CA PRO A 91 -12.73 4.58 -4.87
C PRO A 91 -11.99 5.56 -5.75
N ALA A 92 -11.82 5.22 -7.04
CA ALA A 92 -11.23 6.13 -8.04
C ALA A 92 -9.81 6.64 -7.69
N THR A 93 -9.11 5.96 -6.78
CA THR A 93 -7.82 6.42 -6.24
C THR A 93 -6.75 5.34 -6.39
N GLY A 94 -5.54 5.75 -6.75
CA GLY A 94 -4.36 4.88 -6.83
C GLY A 94 -3.52 4.92 -5.54
N HIS A 95 -2.20 4.83 -5.69
CA HIS A 95 -1.28 4.90 -4.54
C HIS A 95 -1.36 6.23 -3.80
N GLY A 96 -1.30 6.16 -2.46
CA GLY A 96 -1.36 7.34 -1.59
C GLY A 96 -2.78 7.88 -1.39
N ALA A 97 -3.74 7.02 -1.07
CA ALA A 97 -5.16 7.39 -0.90
C ALA A 97 -5.42 8.56 0.07
N ILE A 98 -4.54 8.73 1.07
CA ILE A 98 -4.55 9.86 2.00
C ILE A 98 -4.50 11.23 1.33
N PHE A 99 -3.92 11.34 0.13
CA PHE A 99 -3.79 12.61 -0.60
C PHE A 99 -5.07 13.04 -1.32
N SER A 100 -6.10 12.20 -1.36
CA SER A 100 -7.44 12.63 -1.76
C SER A 100 -8.08 13.51 -0.68
N LEU A 101 -9.03 14.37 -1.07
CA LEU A 101 -9.77 15.20 -0.10
C LEU A 101 -10.50 14.34 0.96
N CYS A 102 -11.13 13.24 0.51
CA CYS A 102 -11.80 12.30 1.40
C CYS A 102 -10.79 11.58 2.31
N GLY A 103 -9.67 11.07 1.75
CA GLY A 103 -8.62 10.42 2.51
C GLY A 103 -8.02 11.31 3.60
N THR A 104 -7.73 12.57 3.29
CA THR A 104 -7.23 13.54 4.28
C THR A 104 -8.27 13.76 5.39
N ARG A 105 -9.56 13.90 5.06
CA ARG A 105 -10.62 14.08 6.06
C ARG A 105 -10.73 12.87 6.99
N VAL A 106 -10.82 11.67 6.42
CA VAL A 106 -10.90 10.40 7.17
C VAL A 106 -9.69 10.26 8.11
N ALA A 107 -8.48 10.54 7.63
CA ALA A 107 -7.27 10.47 8.44
C ALA A 107 -7.29 11.48 9.62
N VAL A 108 -7.74 12.71 9.38
CA VAL A 108 -7.85 13.74 10.44
C VAL A 108 -8.92 13.35 11.47
N ASP A 109 -10.07 12.84 11.02
CA ASP A 109 -11.16 12.42 11.91
C ASP A 109 -10.70 11.27 12.81
N PHE A 110 -10.04 10.26 12.25
CA PHE A 110 -9.44 9.15 13.00
C PHE A 110 -8.40 9.61 14.01
N LEU A 111 -7.46 10.47 13.61
CA LEU A 111 -6.42 10.99 14.52
C LEU A 111 -6.99 11.85 15.66
N THR A 112 -8.17 12.44 15.46
CA THR A 112 -8.84 13.26 16.48
C THR A 112 -9.62 12.40 17.46
N ASN A 113 -10.34 11.38 16.97
CA ASN A 113 -11.19 10.50 17.79
C ASN A 113 -11.03 9.02 17.34
N PRO A 114 -9.91 8.36 17.68
CA PRO A 114 -9.58 7.03 17.14
C PRO A 114 -10.48 5.91 17.67
N ASP A 115 -11.20 6.14 18.77
CA ASP A 115 -12.11 5.17 19.39
C ASP A 115 -13.58 5.33 18.94
N GLU A 116 -13.87 6.37 18.14
CA GLU A 116 -15.23 6.66 17.64
C GLU A 116 -15.43 6.07 16.24
N PRO A 117 -16.68 5.76 15.84
CA PRO A 117 -16.97 5.31 14.48
C PRO A 117 -16.50 6.32 13.43
N LEU A 118 -15.79 5.83 12.42
CA LEU A 118 -15.22 6.66 11.36
C LEU A 118 -16.28 7.08 10.33
N ASP A 119 -16.33 8.36 9.98
CA ASP A 119 -17.19 8.86 8.90
C ASP A 119 -16.47 8.71 7.55
N THR A 120 -16.84 7.66 6.81
CA THR A 120 -16.32 7.36 5.47
C THR A 120 -17.29 7.72 4.36
N SER A 121 -18.38 8.45 4.66
CA SER A 121 -19.44 8.78 3.69
C SER A 121 -18.95 9.53 2.45
N CYS A 122 -17.85 10.29 2.56
CA CYS A 122 -17.25 10.97 1.40
C CYS A 122 -16.74 10.02 0.30
N THR A 123 -16.57 8.73 0.60
CA THR A 123 -16.18 7.73 -0.40
C THR A 123 -17.29 7.44 -1.41
N GLU A 124 -18.55 7.66 -1.03
CA GLU A 124 -19.72 7.43 -1.91
C GLU A 124 -19.72 8.37 -3.13
N ASP A 125 -19.08 9.54 -3.00
CA ASP A 125 -18.99 10.56 -4.05
C ASP A 125 -17.75 10.41 -4.94
N MET A 126 -16.86 9.45 -4.65
CA MET A 126 -15.60 9.27 -5.39
C MET A 126 -15.83 8.45 -6.66
N GLN A 127 -15.74 9.10 -7.82
CA GLN A 127 -15.96 8.44 -9.12
C GLN A 127 -14.95 8.88 -10.17
N ILE A 128 -14.63 7.97 -11.09
CA ILE A 128 -13.88 8.29 -12.31
C ILE A 128 -14.87 8.81 -13.36
N GLU A 129 -14.70 10.06 -13.80
CA GLU A 129 -15.41 10.58 -14.96
C GLU A 129 -14.69 10.17 -16.26
N PHE A 130 -15.22 9.17 -16.95
CA PHE A 130 -14.74 8.78 -18.27
C PHE A 130 -15.34 9.70 -19.35
N VAL A 131 -14.49 10.49 -20.02
CA VAL A 131 -14.89 11.28 -21.19
C VAL A 131 -14.41 10.58 -22.46
N THR A 132 -15.32 9.90 -23.16
CA THR A 132 -15.03 9.34 -24.49
C THR A 132 -15.27 10.42 -25.56
N ARG A 133 -14.28 10.69 -26.40
CA ARG A 133 -14.42 11.54 -27.60
C ARG A 133 -14.77 10.71 -28.83
#